data_AF-A0A0G9MYA8-F1
#
_entry.id   AF-A0A0G9MYA8-F1
#
_cell.length_a   1.000
_cell.length_b   1.000
_cell.length_c   1.000
_cell.angle_alpha   90.00
_cell.angle_beta   90.00
_cell.angle_gamma   90.00
#
_symmetry.space_group_name_H-M   'P 1'
#
loop_
_entity.id
_entity.type
_entity.pdbx_description
1 polymer ?
#
loop_
_entity_poly.entity_id
_entity_poly.type
_entity_poly.pdbx_seq_one_letter_code
_entity_poly.pdbx_strand_id
1 'polypeptide(L)' 'MRTEPTWRIPVGILGLLAALLVYAVLVAVFLPPLIGGWPSLLQGVVYLALGLVWLLPLRRFLIWMETGRWG' A
#
# COMPACT_ATOMS: atom_id res chain seq x y z
N MET A 1 -8.85 -10.63 24.57
CA MET A 1 -7.45 -10.32 24.22
C MET A 1 -6.79 -11.61 23.79
N ARG A 2 -6.01 -11.63 22.70
CA ARG A 2 -5.32 -12.87 22.29
C ARG A 2 -4.27 -13.25 23.33
N THR A 3 -4.25 -14.53 23.70
CA THR A 3 -3.40 -15.08 24.76
C THR A 3 -2.09 -15.67 24.25
N GLU A 4 -1.92 -15.83 22.94
CA GLU A 4 -0.74 -16.46 22.33
C GLU A 4 -0.07 -15.56 21.27
N PRO A 5 1.27 -15.45 21.30
CA PRO A 5 2.02 -14.66 20.32
C PRO A 5 1.97 -15.31 18.94
N THR A 6 1.65 -14.53 17.91
CA THR A 6 1.63 -14.97 16.51
C THR A 6 2.59 -14.14 15.66
N TRP A 7 3.57 -14.80 15.06
CA TRP A 7 4.60 -14.17 14.20
C TRP A 7 4.04 -13.45 12.96
N ARG A 8 2.83 -13.80 12.52
CA ARG A 8 2.17 -13.22 11.35
C ARG A 8 1.91 -11.72 11.48
N ILE A 9 1.67 -11.21 12.69
CA ILE A 9 1.41 -9.79 12.91
C ILE A 9 2.67 -8.94 12.68
N PRO A 10 3.80 -9.17 13.37
CA PRO A 10 5.01 -8.37 13.14
C PRO A 10 5.54 -8.54 11.71
N VAL A 11 5.52 -9.76 11.15
CA VAL A 11 5.92 -10.00 9.75
C VAL A 11 4.96 -9.29 8.79
N GLY A 12 3.66 -9.31 9.06
CA GLY A 12 2.65 -8.63 8.26
C GLY A 12 2.85 -7.12 8.26
N ILE A 13 3.15 -6.52 9.41
CA ILE A 13 3.43 -5.08 9.50
C ILE A 13 4.70 -4.73 8.72
N LEU A 14 5.79 -5.48 8.90
CA LEU A 14 7.04 -5.25 8.17
C LEU A 14 6.84 -5.41 6.65
N GLY A 15 6.08 -6.43 6.24
CA GLY A 15 5.72 -6.65 4.83
C GLY A 15 4.88 -5.50 4.27
N LEU A 16 3.91 -4.98 5.04
CA LEU A 16 3.11 -3.82 4.64
C LEU A 16 3.97 -2.56 4.47
N LEU A 17 4.86 -2.29 5.43
CA LEU A 17 5.78 -1.15 5.37
C LEU A 17 6.72 -1.26 4.16
N ALA A 18 7.27 -2.45 3.91
CA ALA A 18 8.11 -2.69 2.74
C ALA A 18 7.34 -2.51 1.43
N ALA A 19 6.12 -3.04 1.34
CA ALA A 19 5.27 -2.87 0.16
C ALA A 19 4.90 -1.40 -0.09
N LEU A 20 4.55 -0.66 0.97
CA LEU A 20 4.29 0.79 0.89
C LEU A 20 5.53 1.57 0.46
N LEU A 21 6.70 1.23 1.00
CA LEU A 21 7.96 1.86 0.62
C LEU A 21 8.24 1.63 -0.87
N VAL A 22 8.17 0.38 -1.34
CA VAL A 22 8.37 0.05 -2.75
C VAL A 22 7.36 0.79 -3.62
N TYR A 23 6.09 0.79 -3.25
CA TYR A 23 5.04 1.49 -3.98
C TYR A 23 5.31 3.00 -4.09
N ALA A 24 5.68 3.64 -2.98
CA ALA A 24 6.00 5.07 -2.94
C ALA A 24 7.22 5.40 -3.80
N VAL A 25 8.28 4.57 -3.76
CA VAL A 25 9.47 4.73 -4.59
C VAL A 25 9.13 4.58 -6.07
N LEU A 26 8.36 3.57 -6.43
CA LEU A 26 7.90 3.38 -7.82
C LEU A 26 7.12 4.60 -8.30
N VAL A 27 6.16 5.09 -7.50
CA VAL A 27 5.40 6.29 -7.83
C VAL A 27 6.34 7.50 -7.99
N ALA A 28 7.23 7.76 -7.04
CA ALA A 28 8.13 8.90 -7.06
C ALA A 28 9.15 8.86 -8.22
N VAL A 29 9.57 7.68 -8.66
CA VAL A 29 10.52 7.52 -9.76
C VAL A 29 9.83 7.62 -11.11
N PHE A 30 8.69 6.94 -11.28
CA PHE A 30 8.08 6.75 -12.60
C PHE A 30 7.05 7.83 -12.96
N LEU A 31 6.38 8.48 -12.00
CA LEU A 31 5.35 9.47 -12.33
C LEU A 31 5.87 10.84 -12.78
N PRO A 32 6.86 11.47 -12.09
CA PRO A 32 7.32 12.80 -12.47
C PRO A 32 7.70 12.95 -13.96
N PRO A 33 8.42 12.02 -14.60
CA PRO A 33 8.71 12.15 -16.04
C PRO A 33 7.47 12.00 -16.95
N LEU A 34 6.39 11.38 -16.47
CA LEU A 34 5.17 11.15 -17.27
C LEU A 34 4.17 12.31 -17.16
N ILE A 35 4.00 12.88 -15.97
CA ILE A 35 2.95 13.87 -15.67
C ILE A 35 3.50 15.22 -15.20
N GLY A 36 4.83 15.40 -15.14
CA GLY A 36 5.46 16.61 -14.60
C GLY A 36 5.09 17.90 -15.34
N GLY A 37 4.77 17.82 -16.63
CA GLY A 37 4.30 18.96 -17.43
C GLY A 37 2.81 19.24 -17.35
N TRP A 38 2.02 18.41 -16.65
CA TRP A 38 0.57 18.57 -16.57
C TRP A 38 0.16 19.68 -15.60
N PRO A 39 -1.02 20.30 -15.77
CA PRO A 39 -1.63 21.13 -14.75
C PRO A 39 -1.74 20.44 -13.39
N SER A 40 -1.54 21.18 -12.30
CA SER A 40 -1.53 20.66 -10.92
C SER A 40 -2.81 19.90 -10.54
N LEU A 41 -3.96 20.33 -11.05
CA LEU A 41 -5.25 19.64 -10.85
C LEU A 41 -5.24 18.21 -11.42
N LEU A 42 -4.72 18.04 -12.64
CA LEU A 42 -4.66 16.71 -13.26
C LEU A 42 -3.63 15.82 -12.55
N GLN A 43 -2.49 16.38 -12.15
CA GLN A 43 -1.53 15.66 -11.31
C GLN A 43 -2.20 15.20 -10.00
N GLY A 44 -2.95 16.09 -9.34
CA GLY A 44 -3.68 15.79 -8.11
C GLY A 44 -4.65 14.62 -8.28
N VAL A 45 -5.43 14.58 -9.36
CA VAL A 45 -6.34 13.46 -9.66
C VAL A 45 -5.57 12.15 -9.82
N VAL A 46 -4.43 12.15 -10.53
CA VAL A 46 -3.61 10.95 -10.71
C VAL A 46 -3.04 10.46 -9.37
N TYR A 47 -2.46 11.35 -8.56
CA TYR A 47 -1.93 10.99 -7.25
C TYR A 47 -3.02 10.50 -6.29
N LEU A 48 -4.22 11.10 -6.32
CA LEU A 48 -5.37 10.63 -5.54
C LEU A 48 -5.80 9.22 -5.96
N ALA A 49 -5.92 8.96 -7.26
CA ALA A 49 -6.28 7.65 -7.77
C ALA A 49 -5.26 6.58 -7.36
N LEU A 50 -3.96 6.86 -7.50
CA LEU A 50 -2.89 5.95 -7.06
C LEU A 50 -2.90 5.76 -5.54
N GLY A 51 -3.11 6.82 -4.77
CA GLY A 51 -3.31 6.77 -3.32
C GLY A 51 -4.51 5.94 -2.87
N LEU A 52 -5.49 5.69 -3.75
CA LEU A 52 -6.63 4.81 -3.48
C LEU A 52 -6.40 3.38 -3.97
N VAL A 53 -5.75 3.20 -5.12
CA VAL A 53 -5.55 1.88 -5.75
C VAL A 53 -4.81 0.90 -4.84
N TRP A 54 -3.83 1.36 -4.07
CA TRP A 54 -3.07 0.47 -3.16
C TRP A 54 -3.93 -0.09 -2.00
N LEU A 55 -5.10 0.49 -1.73
CA LEU A 55 -6.02 0.00 -0.69
C LEU A 55 -6.78 -1.26 -1.12
N LEU A 56 -6.92 -1.52 -2.42
CA LEU A 56 -7.65 -2.68 -2.96
C LEU A 56 -7.17 -4.02 -2.37
N PRO A 57 -5.86 -4.33 -2.34
CA PRO A 57 -5.36 -5.55 -1.73
C PRO A 57 -5.35 -5.52 -0.19
N LEU A 58 -5.44 -4.34 0.45
CA LEU A 58 -5.21 -4.16 1.88
C LEU A 58 -6.18 -4.99 2.73
N ARG A 59 -7.45 -5.04 2.34
CA ARG A 59 -8.48 -5.80 3.06
C ARG A 59 -8.09 -7.28 3.23
N ARG A 60 -7.70 -7.96 2.14
CA ARG A 60 -7.35 -9.38 2.16
C ARG A 60 -6.07 -9.62 2.99
N PHE A 61 -5.12 -8.70 2.87
CA PHE A 61 -3.87 -8.77 3.63
C PHE A 61 -4.09 -8.63 5.14
N LEU A 62 -4.97 -7.69 5.57
CA LEU A 62 -5.33 -7.54 6.98
C LEU A 62 -6.06 -8.77 7.51
N ILE A 63 -7.00 -9.34 6.75
CA ILE A 63 -7.68 -10.59 7.12
C ILE A 63 -6.65 -11.72 7.29
N TRP A 64 -5.67 -11.82 6.40
CA TRP A 64 -4.59 -12.78 6.54
C TRP A 64 -3.71 -12.51 7.76
N MET A 65 -3.44 -11.25 8.08
CA MET A 65 -2.61 -10.88 9.24
C MET A 65 -3.29 -11.22 10.57
N GLU A 66 -4.63 -11.13 10.63
CA GLU A 66 -5.38 -11.48 11.82
C GLU A 66 -5.72 -12.98 11.87
N THR A 67 -6.22 -13.58 10.79
CA THR A 67 -6.80 -14.94 10.80
C THR A 67 -5.92 -16.03 10.16
N GLY A 68 -5.00 -15.68 9.26
CA GLY A 68 -4.13 -16.62 8.54
C GLY A 68 -4.75 -17.15 7.26
N ARG A 69 -5.98 -16.71 6.96
CA ARG A 69 -6.73 -17.02 5.74
C ARG A 69 -6.77 -15.78 4.85
N TRP A 70 -6.82 -15.96 3.54
CA TRP A 70 -6.84 -14.86 2.57
C TRP A 70 -8.25 -14.31 2.28
N GLY A 71 -9.27 -14.82 2.99
CA GLY A 71 -10.68 -14.44 2.93
C GLY A 71 -11.43 -15.04 4.11
#